data_AF-G0QGK0-F1
#
_entry.id   AF-G0QGK0-F1
#
_cell.length_a   1.000
_cell.length_b   1.000
_cell.length_c   1.000
_cell.angle_alpha   90.00
_cell.angle_beta   90.00
_cell.angle_gamma   90.00
#
_symmetry.space_group_name_H-M   'P 1'
#
loop_
_entity.id
_entity.type
_entity.pdbx_description
1 polymer ?
#
loop_
_entity_poly.entity_id
_entity_poly.type
_entity_poly.pdbx_seq_one_letter_code
_entity_poly.pdbx_strand_id
1 'polypeptide(L)'
;MASKREQILEEIGRHKKEISSFLDSFLEEWEDEGTQGRWRKDVRERLQEMVKEGKMVRGTLIVIINKFYDGDYHDSAVRAGAAVELLHTGILMHDDIIDKDLRRRGMKTFQKQYRDLADKEGIGDRKHFGISMALAGGDVSFFLGQNVLSSLKLPHESSSSIQELVFREFSNVGLAEQVDIYSGYSSDEPSEDEILDLYRTKTARYTFSLPMKAGAIMADVDRSERKKLYSIERR
;
A
#
# COMPACT_ATOMS: atom_id res chain seq x y z
N MET A 1 18.48 -12.66 -27.62
CA MET A 1 17.69 -13.08 -26.46
C MET A 1 17.91 -12.05 -25.36
N ALA A 2 16.84 -11.48 -24.80
CA ALA A 2 16.95 -10.59 -23.65
C ALA A 2 17.64 -11.33 -22.49
N SER A 3 18.53 -10.64 -21.77
CA SER A 3 19.20 -11.18 -20.58
C SER A 3 18.19 -11.54 -19.50
N LYS A 4 18.53 -12.48 -18.60
CA LYS A 4 17.66 -12.85 -17.46
C LYS A 4 17.24 -11.62 -16.63
N ARG A 5 18.11 -10.60 -16.54
CA ARG A 5 17.81 -9.31 -15.90
C ARG A 5 16.72 -8.54 -16.65
N GLU A 6 16.83 -8.43 -17.97
CA GLU A 6 15.84 -7.72 -18.81
C GLU A 6 14.47 -8.40 -18.74
N GLN A 7 14.43 -9.73 -18.75
CA GLN A 7 13.17 -10.49 -18.62
C GLN A 7 12.45 -10.19 -17.30
N ILE A 8 13.19 -10.13 -16.18
CA ILE A 8 12.63 -9.77 -14.87
C ILE A 8 12.11 -8.33 -14.87
N LEU A 9 12.86 -7.39 -15.45
CA LEU A 9 12.44 -5.99 -15.52
C LEU A 9 11.19 -5.79 -16.40
N GLU A 10 11.11 -6.51 -17.52
CA GLU A 10 9.93 -6.52 -18.38
C GLU A 10 8.70 -7.09 -17.67
N GLU A 11 8.89 -8.14 -16.87
CA GLU A 11 7.81 -8.75 -16.08
C GLU A 11 7.30 -7.83 -14.97
N ILE A 12 8.19 -7.21 -14.21
CA ILE A 12 7.83 -6.19 -13.22
C ILE A 12 7.08 -5.03 -13.91
N GLY A 13 7.58 -4.58 -15.06
CA GLY A 13 6.95 -3.52 -15.85
C GLY A 13 5.55 -3.88 -16.34
N ARG A 14 5.32 -5.15 -16.74
CA ARG A 14 4.01 -5.67 -17.15
C ARG A 14 3.03 -5.65 -15.98
N HIS A 15 3.40 -6.25 -14.85
CA HIS A 15 2.52 -6.32 -13.68
C HIS A 15 2.23 -4.94 -13.07
N LYS A 16 3.20 -4.02 -13.12
CA LYS A 16 2.97 -2.62 -12.74
C LYS A 16 1.87 -1.99 -13.60
N LYS A 17 1.87 -2.24 -14.92
CA LYS A 17 0.84 -1.74 -15.83
C LYS A 17 -0.52 -2.35 -15.54
N GLU A 18 -0.61 -3.66 -15.33
CA GLU A 18 -1.87 -4.34 -14.98
C GLU A 18 -2.49 -3.75 -13.70
N ILE A 19 -1.69 -3.57 -12.65
CA ILE A 19 -2.13 -2.98 -11.38
C ILE A 19 -2.59 -1.53 -11.58
N SER A 20 -1.82 -0.74 -12.34
CA SER A 20 -2.14 0.66 -12.62
C SER A 20 -3.44 0.79 -13.44
N SER A 21 -3.63 -0.06 -14.44
CA SER A 21 -4.86 -0.10 -15.25
C SER A 21 -6.07 -0.49 -14.41
N PHE A 22 -5.94 -1.49 -13.53
CA PHE A 22 -7.02 -1.85 -12.61
C PHE A 22 -7.38 -0.69 -11.66
N LEU A 23 -6.37 -0.04 -11.07
CA LEU A 23 -6.59 1.09 -10.17
C LEU A 23 -7.27 2.26 -10.87
N ASP A 24 -6.91 2.54 -12.12
CA ASP A 24 -7.55 3.60 -12.90
C ASP A 24 -9.04 3.33 -13.08
N SER A 25 -9.41 2.15 -13.57
CA SER A 25 -10.82 1.78 -13.74
C SER A 25 -11.57 1.75 -12.42
N PHE A 26 -10.98 1.17 -11.37
CA PHE A 26 -11.61 1.09 -10.05
C PHE A 26 -11.88 2.48 -9.44
N LEU A 27 -10.93 3.40 -9.57
CA LEU A 27 -11.06 4.76 -9.03
C LEU A 27 -12.02 5.63 -9.86
N GLU A 28 -12.12 5.39 -11.17
CA GLU A 28 -13.14 5.99 -12.04
C GLU A 28 -14.55 5.51 -11.66
N GLU A 29 -14.74 4.19 -11.51
CA GLU A 29 -16.01 3.62 -11.05
C GLU A 29 -16.40 4.16 -9.66
N TRP A 30 -15.45 4.25 -8.74
CA TRP A 30 -15.68 4.85 -7.43
C TRP A 30 -16.07 6.33 -7.53
N GLU A 31 -15.57 7.12 -8.48
CA GLU A 31 -16.03 8.50 -8.64
C GLU A 31 -17.51 8.55 -9.02
N ASP A 32 -17.93 7.72 -9.97
CA ASP A 32 -19.28 7.71 -10.57
C ASP A 32 -20.39 7.26 -9.60
N GLU A 33 -20.07 6.45 -8.59
CA GLU A 33 -21.04 5.94 -7.62
C GLU A 33 -21.52 6.97 -6.57
N GLY A 34 -20.93 8.17 -6.52
CA GLY A 34 -21.15 9.11 -5.41
C GLY A 34 -21.77 10.45 -5.75
N THR A 35 -22.44 11.06 -4.76
CA THR A 35 -23.10 12.36 -4.89
C THR A 35 -22.23 13.57 -4.52
N GLN A 36 -20.99 13.35 -4.08
CA GLN A 36 -20.06 14.40 -3.62
C GLN A 36 -19.19 15.01 -4.74
N GLY A 37 -19.59 14.80 -6.01
CA GLY A 37 -18.96 15.23 -7.28
C GLY A 37 -17.54 15.79 -7.21
N ARG A 38 -17.38 17.07 -6.80
CA ARG A 38 -16.05 17.72 -6.77
C ARG A 38 -15.03 16.99 -5.92
N TRP A 39 -15.43 16.47 -4.76
CA TRP A 39 -14.51 15.91 -3.77
C TRP A 39 -14.12 14.48 -4.09
N ARG A 40 -15.03 13.70 -4.71
CA ARG A 40 -14.67 12.37 -5.23
C ARG A 40 -13.64 12.51 -6.34
N LYS A 41 -13.89 13.39 -7.31
CA LYS A 41 -12.95 13.68 -8.38
C LYS A 41 -11.58 14.15 -7.87
N ASP A 42 -11.57 15.13 -6.95
CA ASP A 42 -10.33 15.67 -6.38
C ASP A 42 -9.52 14.59 -5.65
N VAL A 43 -10.15 13.81 -4.78
CA VAL A 43 -9.47 12.72 -4.04
C VAL A 43 -8.98 11.63 -5.00
N ARG A 44 -9.80 11.26 -5.99
CA ARG A 44 -9.45 10.28 -7.03
C ARG A 44 -8.18 10.69 -7.78
N GLU A 45 -8.15 11.92 -8.31
CA GLU A 45 -7.02 12.41 -9.12
C GLU A 45 -5.71 12.43 -8.32
N ARG A 46 -5.76 12.88 -7.06
CA ARG A 46 -4.59 12.91 -6.17
C ARG A 46 -4.13 11.51 -5.77
N LEU A 47 -5.06 10.58 -5.51
CA LEU A 47 -4.74 9.18 -5.23
C LEU A 47 -4.08 8.52 -6.44
N GLN A 48 -4.63 8.70 -7.64
CA GLN A 48 -4.06 8.18 -8.88
C GLN A 48 -2.63 8.67 -9.09
N GLU A 49 -2.37 9.97 -8.91
CA GLU A 49 -1.03 10.55 -9.00
C GLU A 49 -0.07 9.88 -8.01
N MET A 50 -0.45 9.80 -6.73
CA MET A 50 0.43 9.28 -5.68
C MET A 50 0.76 7.79 -5.85
N VAL A 51 -0.22 6.98 -6.28
CA VAL A 51 -0.04 5.54 -6.48
C VAL A 51 0.84 5.27 -7.72
N LYS A 52 0.65 6.02 -8.83
CA LYS A 52 1.41 5.84 -10.09
C LYS A 52 2.89 6.19 -9.97
N GLU A 53 3.22 7.19 -9.16
CA GLU A 53 4.61 7.54 -8.78
C GLU A 53 5.25 6.49 -7.87
N GLY A 54 4.48 5.47 -7.45
CA GLY A 54 4.95 4.25 -6.82
C GLY A 54 5.88 3.40 -7.66
N LYS A 55 6.84 2.76 -6.98
CA LYS A 55 7.56 1.61 -7.56
C LYS A 55 6.67 0.37 -7.66
N MET A 56 5.53 0.33 -6.97
CA MET A 56 4.58 -0.79 -6.89
C MET A 56 5.23 -2.14 -6.55
N VAL A 57 6.27 -2.11 -5.70
CA VAL A 57 7.03 -3.32 -5.36
C VAL A 57 6.14 -4.35 -4.68
N ARG A 58 5.19 -3.92 -3.83
CA ARG A 58 4.36 -4.83 -3.03
C ARG A 58 3.35 -5.51 -3.92
N GLY A 59 2.64 -4.73 -4.72
CA GLY A 59 1.65 -5.26 -5.64
C GLY A 59 2.26 -6.15 -6.71
N THR A 60 3.38 -5.75 -7.31
CA THR A 60 4.05 -6.59 -8.33
C THR A 60 4.59 -7.89 -7.74
N LEU A 61 5.10 -7.88 -6.51
CA LEU A 61 5.59 -9.09 -5.85
C LEU A 61 4.47 -10.10 -5.55
N ILE A 62 3.25 -9.64 -5.24
CA ILE A 62 2.07 -10.52 -5.13
C ILE A 62 1.83 -11.28 -6.43
N VAL A 63 1.77 -10.56 -7.55
CA VAL A 63 1.48 -11.13 -8.87
C VAL A 63 2.59 -12.08 -9.31
N ILE A 64 3.85 -11.69 -9.14
CA ILE A 64 5.02 -12.52 -9.46
C ILE A 64 5.00 -13.83 -8.69
N ILE A 65 4.71 -13.78 -7.38
CA ILE A 65 4.72 -15.00 -6.55
C ILE A 65 3.53 -15.91 -6.88
N ASN A 66 2.34 -15.35 -7.12
CA ASN A 66 1.20 -16.14 -7.58
C ASN A 66 1.54 -16.89 -8.88
N LYS A 67 2.15 -16.19 -9.84
CA LYS A 67 2.59 -16.77 -11.10
C LYS A 67 3.73 -17.78 -10.94
N PHE A 68 4.69 -17.53 -10.05
CA PHE A 68 5.81 -18.42 -9.80
C PHE A 68 5.36 -19.82 -9.33
N TYR A 69 4.23 -19.88 -8.64
CA TYR A 69 3.60 -21.12 -8.18
C TYR A 69 2.49 -21.63 -9.11
N ASP A 70 2.43 -21.13 -10.36
CA ASP A 70 1.42 -21.52 -11.36
C ASP A 70 -0.03 -21.35 -10.88
N GLY A 71 -0.29 -20.32 -10.07
CA GLY A 71 -1.62 -20.06 -9.52
C GLY A 71 -2.66 -19.62 -10.57
N ASP A 72 -3.88 -20.13 -10.45
CA ASP A 72 -4.98 -19.88 -11.40
C ASP A 72 -5.66 -18.49 -11.26
N TYR A 73 -5.33 -17.74 -10.21
CA TYR A 73 -6.06 -16.54 -9.79
C TYR A 73 -5.32 -15.23 -10.11
N HIS A 74 -4.78 -15.09 -11.32
CA HIS A 74 -4.00 -13.90 -11.75
C HIS A 74 -4.75 -12.57 -11.58
N ASP A 75 -6.02 -12.49 -11.99
CA ASP A 75 -6.84 -11.26 -11.83
C ASP A 75 -6.99 -10.89 -10.34
N SER A 76 -7.28 -11.87 -9.47
CA SER A 76 -7.34 -11.65 -8.02
C SER A 76 -5.98 -11.25 -7.46
N ALA A 77 -4.86 -11.76 -7.99
CA ALA A 77 -3.52 -11.34 -7.59
C ALA A 77 -3.22 -9.88 -7.96
N VAL A 78 -3.63 -9.44 -9.17
CA VAL A 78 -3.53 -8.04 -9.60
C VAL A 78 -4.37 -7.13 -8.69
N ARG A 79 -5.62 -7.51 -8.41
CA ARG A 79 -6.52 -6.78 -7.51
C ARG A 79 -5.97 -6.70 -6.08
N ALA A 80 -5.47 -7.81 -5.54
CA ALA A 80 -4.84 -7.84 -4.22
C ALA A 80 -3.59 -6.94 -4.19
N GLY A 81 -2.81 -6.93 -5.28
CA GLY A 81 -1.68 -6.03 -5.44
C GLY A 81 -2.08 -4.57 -5.42
N ALA A 82 -3.12 -4.20 -6.17
CA ALA A 82 -3.69 -2.87 -6.17
C ALA A 82 -4.21 -2.46 -4.77
N ALA A 83 -4.88 -3.36 -4.08
CA ALA A 83 -5.37 -3.12 -2.73
C ALA A 83 -4.23 -2.81 -1.75
N VAL A 84 -3.14 -3.59 -1.79
CA VAL A 84 -1.97 -3.35 -0.93
C VAL A 84 -1.28 -2.03 -1.26
N GLU A 85 -1.23 -1.62 -2.53
CA GLU A 85 -0.69 -0.31 -2.91
C GLU A 85 -1.59 0.86 -2.47
N LEU A 86 -2.92 0.70 -2.47
CA LEU A 86 -3.86 1.67 -1.87
C LEU A 86 -3.63 1.79 -0.36
N LEU A 87 -3.62 0.66 0.36
CA LEU A 87 -3.35 0.66 1.80
C LEU A 87 -1.99 1.29 2.11
N HIS A 88 -0.94 0.97 1.34
CA HIS A 88 0.39 1.58 1.49
C HIS A 88 0.34 3.10 1.24
N THR A 89 -0.45 3.55 0.28
CA THR A 89 -0.62 4.98 0.00
C THR A 89 -1.26 5.70 1.18
N GLY A 90 -2.28 5.10 1.82
CA GLY A 90 -2.84 5.62 3.07
C GLY A 90 -1.79 5.77 4.18
N ILE A 91 -0.94 4.75 4.38
CA ILE A 91 0.19 4.84 5.32
C ILE A 91 1.08 6.04 4.98
N LEU A 92 1.50 6.19 3.72
CA LEU A 92 2.39 7.28 3.32
C LEU A 92 1.78 8.67 3.54
N MET A 93 0.47 8.83 3.37
CA MET A 93 -0.19 10.11 3.65
C MET A 93 -0.14 10.48 5.12
N HIS A 94 -0.33 9.50 6.01
CA HIS A 94 -0.25 9.69 7.46
C HIS A 94 1.20 9.92 7.91
N ASP A 95 2.14 9.13 7.38
CA ASP A 95 3.60 9.25 7.56
C ASP A 95 4.09 10.66 7.17
N ASP A 96 3.67 11.18 6.01
CA ASP A 96 3.99 12.55 5.56
C ASP A 96 3.56 13.62 6.59
N ILE A 97 2.44 13.41 7.29
CA ILE A 97 1.95 14.34 8.32
C ILE A 97 2.81 14.24 9.57
N ILE A 98 3.09 13.01 10.03
CA ILE A 98 3.91 12.72 11.22
C ILE A 98 5.30 13.35 11.05
N ASP A 99 5.94 13.10 9.91
CA ASP A 99 7.28 13.59 9.57
C ASP A 99 7.32 15.06 9.14
N LYS A 100 6.14 15.67 8.96
CA LYS A 100 5.96 17.06 8.47
C LYS A 100 6.52 17.26 7.05
N ASP A 101 6.55 16.20 6.26
CA ASP A 101 7.03 16.20 4.89
C ASP A 101 6.06 16.90 3.93
N LEU A 102 6.60 17.82 3.12
CA LEU A 102 5.84 18.56 2.09
C LEU A 102 6.14 18.06 0.67
N ARG A 103 7.11 17.17 0.52
CA ARG A 103 7.44 16.53 -0.75
C ARG A 103 7.74 15.05 -0.56
N ARG A 104 7.26 14.22 -1.49
CA ARG A 104 7.58 12.80 -1.59
C ARG A 104 7.81 12.43 -3.05
N ARG A 105 8.93 11.76 -3.34
CA ARG A 105 9.32 11.35 -4.71
C ARG A 105 9.29 12.50 -5.73
N GLY A 106 9.73 13.70 -5.32
CA GLY A 106 9.71 14.91 -6.15
C GLY A 106 8.36 15.63 -6.22
N MET A 107 7.27 14.98 -5.84
CA MET A 107 5.90 15.50 -5.85
C MET A 107 5.52 16.15 -4.52
N LYS A 108 4.47 16.97 -4.51
CA LYS A 108 3.90 17.53 -3.28
C LYS A 108 3.11 16.47 -2.53
N THR A 109 3.29 16.37 -1.21
CA THR A 109 2.50 15.47 -0.36
C THR A 109 1.04 15.91 -0.30
N PHE A 110 0.12 14.99 0.03
CA PHE A 110 -1.32 15.26 0.09
C PHE A 110 -1.64 16.52 0.93
N GLN A 111 -1.00 16.65 2.10
CA GLN A 111 -1.17 17.83 2.96
C GLN A 111 -0.68 19.13 2.32
N LYS A 112 0.40 19.07 1.51
CA LYS A 112 0.90 20.24 0.80
C LYS A 112 -0.01 20.63 -0.36
N GLN A 113 -0.55 19.65 -1.07
CA GLN A 113 -1.47 19.94 -2.17
C GLN A 113 -2.78 20.58 -1.66
N TYR A 114 -3.30 20.15 -0.51
CA TYR A 114 -4.47 20.79 0.10
C TYR A 114 -4.17 22.15 0.74
N ARG A 115 -2.95 22.38 1.26
CA ARG A 115 -2.52 23.74 1.65
C ARG A 115 -2.54 24.69 0.45
N ASP A 116 -2.10 24.24 -0.72
CA ASP A 116 -2.15 25.04 -1.96
C ASP A 116 -3.58 25.32 -2.42
N LEU A 117 -4.48 24.35 -2.26
CA LEU A 117 -5.91 24.55 -2.52
C LEU A 117 -6.50 25.61 -1.59
N ALA A 118 -6.18 25.55 -0.28
CA ALA A 118 -6.62 26.55 0.68
C ALA A 118 -6.13 27.95 0.33
N ASP A 119 -4.86 28.09 -0.05
CA ASP A 119 -4.29 29.37 -0.51
C ASP A 119 -5.03 29.90 -1.74
N LYS A 120 -5.41 29.02 -2.69
CA LYS A 120 -6.16 29.38 -3.90
C LYS A 120 -7.61 29.78 -3.62
N GLU A 121 -8.28 29.11 -2.67
CA GLU A 121 -9.69 29.33 -2.34
C GLU A 121 -9.90 30.35 -1.21
N GLY A 122 -8.84 30.91 -0.63
CA GLY A 122 -8.93 31.86 0.48
C GLY A 122 -9.39 31.23 1.80
N ILE A 123 -9.12 29.94 2.00
CA ILE A 123 -9.48 29.19 3.22
C ILE A 123 -8.50 29.54 4.34
N GLY A 124 -9.03 29.97 5.50
CA GLY A 124 -8.25 30.23 6.71
C GLY A 124 -7.62 28.97 7.31
N ASP A 125 -6.60 29.14 8.15
CA ASP A 125 -5.84 28.04 8.77
C ASP A 125 -5.43 26.93 7.76
N ARG A 126 -4.81 27.36 6.65
CA ARG A 126 -4.38 26.47 5.56
C ARG A 126 -3.58 25.25 6.03
N LYS A 127 -2.79 25.39 7.10
CA LYS A 127 -1.95 24.32 7.63
C LYS A 127 -2.81 23.23 8.23
N HIS A 128 -3.74 23.60 9.13
CA HIS A 128 -4.67 22.65 9.70
C HIS A 128 -5.59 22.06 8.64
N PHE A 129 -6.13 22.88 7.72
CA PHE A 129 -6.94 22.40 6.59
C PHE A 129 -6.21 21.30 5.80
N GLY A 130 -4.95 21.54 5.40
CA GLY A 130 -4.20 20.56 4.64
C GLY A 130 -3.92 19.26 5.40
N ILE A 131 -3.65 19.34 6.71
CA ILE A 131 -3.47 18.15 7.55
C ILE A 131 -4.78 17.38 7.66
N SER A 132 -5.89 18.04 7.98
CA SER A 132 -7.20 17.42 8.15
C SER A 132 -7.70 16.74 6.87
N MET A 133 -7.51 17.38 5.72
CA MET A 133 -7.86 16.79 4.42
C MET A 133 -6.98 15.60 4.06
N ALA A 134 -5.70 15.63 4.41
CA ALA A 134 -4.78 14.51 4.17
C ALA A 134 -5.04 13.31 5.10
N LEU A 135 -5.41 13.55 6.37
CA LEU A 135 -5.84 12.48 7.29
C LEU A 135 -7.06 11.75 6.71
N ALA A 136 -8.11 12.49 6.35
CA ALA A 136 -9.32 11.93 5.75
C ALA A 136 -9.05 11.26 4.40
N GLY A 137 -8.12 11.81 3.59
CA GLY A 137 -7.67 11.17 2.34
C GLY A 137 -7.00 9.81 2.57
N GLY A 138 -6.20 9.69 3.65
CA GLY A 138 -5.64 8.42 4.08
C GLY A 138 -6.71 7.40 4.45
N ASP A 139 -7.74 7.82 5.20
CA ASP A 139 -8.87 6.96 5.57
C ASP A 139 -9.61 6.45 4.32
N VAL A 140 -9.88 7.34 3.36
CA VAL A 140 -10.48 6.95 2.07
C VAL A 140 -9.61 5.90 1.37
N SER A 141 -8.29 6.09 1.32
CA SER A 141 -7.35 5.14 0.73
C SER A 141 -7.40 3.77 1.42
N PHE A 142 -7.49 3.75 2.75
CA PHE A 142 -7.62 2.51 3.52
C PHE A 142 -8.91 1.76 3.21
N PHE A 143 -10.06 2.45 3.21
CA PHE A 143 -11.35 1.82 2.92
C PHE A 143 -11.47 1.36 1.46
N LEU A 144 -10.88 2.09 0.51
CA LEU A 144 -10.79 1.66 -0.88
C LEU A 144 -9.95 0.38 -1.02
N GLY A 145 -8.79 0.32 -0.35
CA GLY A 145 -7.97 -0.90 -0.31
C GLY A 145 -8.73 -2.09 0.29
N GLN A 146 -9.48 -1.88 1.38
CA GLN A 146 -10.35 -2.90 1.97
C GLN A 146 -11.45 -3.35 1.01
N ASN A 147 -12.09 -2.42 0.30
CA ASN A 147 -13.14 -2.75 -0.66
C ASN A 147 -12.61 -3.69 -1.77
N VAL A 148 -11.43 -3.40 -2.31
CA VAL A 148 -10.76 -4.27 -3.28
C VAL A 148 -10.43 -5.65 -2.68
N LEU A 149 -9.89 -5.73 -1.46
CA LEU A 149 -9.62 -7.02 -0.80
C LEU A 149 -10.88 -7.85 -0.56
N SER A 150 -11.98 -7.19 -0.20
CA SER A 150 -13.26 -7.86 0.08
C SER A 150 -13.94 -8.41 -1.17
N SER A 151 -13.57 -7.89 -2.35
CA SER A 151 -14.17 -8.27 -3.65
C SER A 151 -13.31 -9.25 -4.45
N LEU A 152 -12.23 -9.80 -3.87
CA LEU A 152 -11.38 -10.79 -4.52
C LEU A 152 -12.17 -12.06 -4.88
N LYS A 153 -12.04 -12.50 -6.13
CA LYS A 153 -12.67 -13.72 -6.64
C LYS A 153 -11.79 -14.93 -6.31
N LEU A 154 -11.91 -15.40 -5.07
CA LEU A 154 -11.15 -16.52 -4.51
C LEU A 154 -12.08 -17.45 -3.69
N PRO A 155 -11.68 -18.71 -3.44
CA PRO A 155 -12.33 -19.52 -2.41
C PRO A 155 -12.39 -18.77 -1.08
N HIS A 156 -13.47 -18.97 -0.31
CA HIS A 156 -13.73 -18.24 0.93
C HIS A 156 -12.55 -18.30 1.91
N GLU A 157 -11.94 -19.48 2.08
CA GLU A 157 -10.80 -19.68 2.97
C GLU A 157 -9.57 -18.85 2.53
N SER A 158 -9.27 -18.82 1.23
CA SER A 158 -8.16 -18.04 0.68
C SER A 158 -8.42 -16.54 0.82
N SER A 159 -9.63 -16.07 0.51
CA SER A 159 -10.02 -14.66 0.67
C SER A 159 -9.91 -14.21 2.13
N SER A 160 -10.45 -15.00 3.07
CA SER A 160 -10.37 -14.72 4.50
C SER A 160 -8.91 -14.70 4.99
N SER A 161 -8.09 -15.67 4.57
CA SER A 161 -6.68 -15.75 4.94
C SER A 161 -5.86 -14.55 4.46
N ILE A 162 -6.14 -14.05 3.25
CA ILE A 162 -5.46 -12.87 2.70
C ILE A 162 -5.87 -11.61 3.45
N GLN A 163 -7.17 -11.44 3.73
CA GLN A 163 -7.64 -10.30 4.52
C GLN A 163 -7.02 -10.28 5.91
N GLU A 164 -7.05 -11.41 6.63
CA GLU A 164 -6.41 -11.53 7.94
C GLU A 164 -4.91 -11.20 7.88
N LEU A 165 -4.20 -11.78 6.91
CA LEU A 165 -2.78 -11.52 6.71
C LEU A 165 -2.53 -10.03 6.47
N VAL A 166 -3.25 -9.40 5.55
CA VAL A 166 -3.02 -8.00 5.20
C VAL A 166 -3.32 -7.09 6.38
N PHE A 167 -4.48 -7.19 7.01
CA PHE A 167 -4.84 -6.31 8.12
C PHE A 167 -3.96 -6.52 9.34
N ARG A 168 -3.52 -7.75 9.63
CA ARG A 168 -2.58 -8.01 10.73
C ARG A 168 -1.25 -7.32 10.50
N GLU A 169 -0.67 -7.42 9.30
CA GLU A 169 0.62 -6.79 9.01
C GLU A 169 0.52 -5.27 8.98
N PHE A 170 -0.54 -4.70 8.40
CA PHE A 170 -0.77 -3.25 8.43
C PHE A 170 -1.00 -2.72 9.85
N SER A 171 -1.68 -3.47 10.71
CA SER A 171 -1.82 -3.13 12.14
C SER A 171 -0.46 -3.10 12.83
N ASN A 172 0.41 -4.07 12.55
CA ASN A 172 1.76 -4.10 13.10
C ASN A 172 2.62 -2.94 12.58
N VAL A 173 2.46 -2.52 11.32
CA VAL A 173 3.14 -1.33 10.78
C VAL A 173 2.69 -0.08 11.54
N GLY A 174 1.40 0.08 11.81
CA GLY A 174 0.89 1.20 12.61
C GLY A 174 1.40 1.21 14.06
N LEU A 175 1.60 0.03 14.67
CA LEU A 175 2.25 -0.06 15.99
C LEU A 175 3.75 0.28 15.90
N ALA A 176 4.44 -0.23 14.88
CA ALA A 176 5.85 0.07 14.66
C ALA A 176 6.09 1.57 14.41
N GLU A 177 5.16 2.23 13.72
CA GLU A 177 5.17 3.69 13.56
C GLU A 177 5.06 4.42 14.91
N GLN A 178 4.20 3.97 15.81
CA GLN A 178 4.10 4.54 17.16
C GLN A 178 5.39 4.35 17.96
N VAL A 179 6.05 3.20 17.83
CA VAL A 179 7.35 2.94 18.46
C VAL A 179 8.43 3.86 17.89
N ASP A 180 8.45 4.08 16.56
CA ASP A 180 9.39 4.99 15.91
C ASP A 180 9.18 6.44 16.38
N ILE A 181 7.92 6.90 16.40
CA ILE A 181 7.54 8.21 16.94
C ILE A 181 8.02 8.34 18.39
N TYR A 182 7.70 7.38 19.25
CA TYR A 182 8.11 7.41 20.66
C TYR A 182 9.63 7.49 20.79
N SER A 183 10.36 6.68 20.02
CA SER A 183 11.82 6.65 20.02
C SER A 183 12.42 8.00 19.61
N GLY A 184 11.77 8.72 18.68
CA GLY A 184 12.17 10.07 18.28
C GLY A 184 12.00 11.15 19.36
N TYR A 185 11.21 10.90 20.40
CA TYR A 185 11.02 11.81 21.55
C TYR A 185 11.62 11.29 22.86
N SER A 186 11.95 10.00 22.93
CA SER A 186 12.55 9.40 24.12
C SER A 186 14.03 9.78 24.27
N SER A 187 14.50 9.81 25.51
CA SER A 187 15.93 9.88 25.84
C SER A 187 16.60 8.50 25.92
N ASP A 188 15.80 7.43 25.94
CA ASP A 188 16.29 6.06 26.04
C ASP A 188 16.82 5.59 24.68
N GLU A 189 18.04 5.07 24.65
CA GLU A 189 18.59 4.47 23.43
C GLU A 189 18.05 3.04 23.27
N PRO A 190 17.38 2.73 22.14
CA PRO A 190 16.92 1.38 21.87
C PRO A 190 18.11 0.45 21.64
N SER A 191 17.97 -0.79 22.10
CA SER A 191 18.91 -1.87 21.80
C SER A 191 18.93 -2.20 20.30
N GLU A 192 20.01 -2.82 19.84
CA GLU A 192 20.12 -3.29 18.44
C GLU A 192 18.94 -4.23 18.07
N ASP A 193 18.52 -5.09 18.98
CA ASP A 193 17.40 -6.00 18.77
C ASP A 193 16.07 -5.25 18.57
N GLU A 194 15.83 -4.17 19.34
CA GLU A 194 14.64 -3.32 19.19
C GLU A 194 14.66 -2.55 17.86
N ILE A 195 15.82 -2.02 17.46
CA ILE A 195 15.99 -1.35 16.17
C ILE A 195 15.72 -2.33 15.02
N LEU A 196 16.28 -3.54 15.08
CA LEU A 196 16.08 -4.56 14.06
C LEU A 196 14.62 -5.03 14.00
N ASP A 197 13.95 -5.21 15.14
CA ASP A 197 12.52 -5.56 15.17
C ASP A 197 11.65 -4.44 14.59
N LEU A 198 11.97 -3.18 14.92
CA LEU A 198 11.31 -2.00 14.34
C LEU A 198 11.43 -2.00 12.81
N TYR A 199 12.64 -2.17 12.24
CA TYR A 199 12.82 -2.21 10.78
C TYR A 199 12.12 -3.42 10.13
N ARG A 200 12.16 -4.58 10.79
CA ARG A 200 11.45 -5.78 10.33
C ARG A 200 9.95 -5.53 10.25
N THR A 201 9.37 -4.91 11.26
CA THR A 201 7.93 -4.71 11.36
C THR A 201 7.46 -3.50 10.56
N LYS A 202 8.10 -2.33 10.70
CA LYS A 202 7.77 -1.09 9.98
C LYS A 202 7.97 -1.24 8.47
N THR A 203 8.93 -2.06 8.01
CA THR A 203 9.29 -2.13 6.59
C THR A 203 9.33 -3.54 6.00
N ALA A 204 10.17 -4.44 6.51
CA ALA A 204 10.49 -5.68 5.79
C ALA A 204 9.27 -6.59 5.60
N ARG A 205 8.49 -6.79 6.66
CA ARG A 205 7.34 -7.70 6.67
C ARG A 205 6.25 -7.27 5.69
N TYR A 206 5.76 -6.03 5.78
CA TYR A 206 4.68 -5.59 4.90
C TYR A 206 5.14 -5.33 3.45
N THR A 207 6.45 -5.11 3.24
CA THR A 207 7.01 -4.84 1.90
C THR A 207 7.38 -6.11 1.13
N PHE A 208 7.87 -7.14 1.81
CA PHE A 208 8.35 -8.37 1.18
C PHE A 208 7.58 -9.60 1.65
N SER A 209 7.53 -9.86 2.95
CA SER A 209 6.87 -11.05 3.47
C SER A 209 5.40 -11.09 3.08
N LEU A 210 4.61 -10.05 3.39
CA LEU A 210 3.18 -9.99 3.10
C LEU A 210 2.88 -10.26 1.61
N PRO A 211 3.52 -9.58 0.65
CA PRO A 211 3.30 -9.88 -0.76
C PRO A 211 3.57 -11.32 -1.16
N MET A 212 4.69 -11.89 -0.68
CA MET A 212 5.04 -13.27 -0.98
C MET A 212 4.02 -14.25 -0.37
N LYS A 213 3.62 -14.01 0.88
CA LYS A 213 2.63 -14.82 1.58
C LYS A 213 1.27 -14.75 0.87
N ALA A 214 0.82 -13.57 0.46
CA ALA A 214 -0.43 -13.36 -0.25
C ALA A 214 -0.44 -14.05 -1.62
N GLY A 215 0.62 -13.87 -2.42
CA GLY A 215 0.76 -14.55 -3.72
C GLY A 215 0.71 -16.07 -3.61
N ALA A 216 1.39 -16.64 -2.59
CA ALA A 216 1.39 -18.07 -2.35
C ALA A 216 0.05 -18.61 -1.82
N ILE A 217 -0.70 -17.83 -1.02
CA ILE A 217 -2.07 -18.19 -0.62
C ILE A 217 -2.98 -18.26 -1.85
N MET A 218 -2.86 -17.29 -2.78
CA MET A 218 -3.66 -17.28 -4.00
C MET A 218 -3.29 -18.38 -4.98
N ALA A 219 -2.06 -18.89 -4.94
CA ALA A 219 -1.64 -20.04 -5.74
C ALA A 219 -1.91 -21.39 -5.07
N ASP A 220 -2.70 -21.43 -3.98
CA ASP A 220 -3.03 -22.63 -3.22
C ASP A 220 -1.81 -23.46 -2.78
N VAL A 221 -0.70 -22.79 -2.49
CA VAL A 221 0.55 -23.44 -2.10
C VAL A 221 0.36 -24.11 -0.73
N ASP A 222 0.85 -25.35 -0.59
CA ASP A 222 0.76 -26.09 0.66
C ASP A 222 1.32 -25.29 1.85
N ARG A 223 0.68 -25.45 3.01
CA ARG A 223 1.03 -24.69 4.22
C ARG A 223 2.47 -24.92 4.67
N SER A 224 3.02 -26.13 4.47
CA SER A 224 4.41 -26.43 4.83
C SER A 224 5.41 -25.70 3.94
N GLU A 225 5.08 -25.47 2.67
CA GLU A 225 5.89 -24.71 1.74
C GLU A 225 5.76 -23.20 1.98
N ARG A 226 4.54 -22.70 2.25
CA ARG A 226 4.32 -21.31 2.67
C ARG A 226 5.14 -20.93 3.90
N LYS A 227 5.33 -21.86 4.87
CA LYS A 227 6.20 -21.62 6.04
C LYS A 227 7.65 -21.32 5.69
N LYS A 228 8.17 -21.81 4.55
CA LYS A 228 9.52 -21.49 4.09
C LYS A 228 9.62 -20.00 3.73
N LEU A 229 8.61 -19.47 3.05
CA LEU A 229 8.49 -18.02 2.77
C LEU A 229 8.38 -17.21 4.06
N TYR A 230 7.74 -17.76 5.10
CA TYR A 230 7.60 -17.09 6.40
C TYR A 230 8.92 -17.00 7.17
N SER A 231 9.90 -17.83 6.83
CA SER A 231 11.23 -17.79 7.48
C SER A 231 12.16 -16.72 6.93
N ILE A 232 11.82 -16.12 5.76
CA ILE A 232 12.63 -15.08 5.11
C ILE A 232 12.72 -13.81 5.98
N GLU A 233 11.69 -13.54 6.79
CA GLU A 233 11.65 -12.35 7.67
C GLU A 233 12.48 -12.48 8.95
N ARG A 234 13.01 -13.68 9.23
CA ARG A 234 13.78 -13.99 10.45
C ARG A 234 15.30 -14.04 10.23
N ARG A 235 15.74 -13.94 8.98
CA ARG A 235 17.16 -13.95 8.60
C ARG A 235 17.61 -12.52 8.32
#